data_AF-A0A7M3SUS5-F1
#
_entry.id   AF-A0A7M3SUS5-F1
#
_cell.length_a   1.000
_cell.length_b   1.000
_cell.length_c   1.000
_cell.angle_alpha   90.00
_cell.angle_beta   90.00
_cell.angle_gamma   90.00
#
_symmetry.space_group_name_H-M   'P 1'
#
loop_
_entity.id
_entity.type
_entity.pdbx_description
1 polymer ?
#
loop_
_entity_poly.entity_id
_entity_poly.type
_entity_poly.pdbx_seq_one_letter_code
_entity_poly.pdbx_strand_id
1 'polypeptide(L)'
;MRFWKRRDPRAAAAQLAGAVSFDDQRITRELGGGRSESIRWVELSEVRLVTTDGGPFADDVVWVLVGGDRGILVPSETPGTGALLERLQELPGFDSMAVIEAMGSITNNSFLCWRSDPA
;
A
#
# COMPACT_ATOMS: atom_id res chain seq x y z
N MET A 1 -25.75 2.69 25.37
CA MET A 1 -25.35 3.87 24.57
C MET A 1 -23.96 3.60 24.00
N ARG A 2 -23.80 3.54 22.67
CA ARG A 2 -22.51 3.25 22.02
C ARG A 2 -21.68 4.54 21.97
N PHE A 3 -20.60 4.60 22.75
CA PHE A 3 -19.64 5.69 22.74
C PHE A 3 -18.72 5.53 21.52
N TRP A 4 -19.01 6.23 20.42
CA TRP A 4 -18.09 6.32 19.29
C TRP A 4 -17.00 7.35 19.64
N LYS A 5 -15.83 6.86 20.02
CA LYS A 5 -14.63 7.68 20.20
C LYS A 5 -14.26 8.22 18.81
N ARG A 6 -14.47 9.52 18.57
CA ARG A 6 -14.02 10.18 17.33
C ARG A 6 -12.52 9.92 17.19
N ARG A 7 -12.12 9.20 16.14
CA ARG A 7 -10.71 8.97 15.81
C ARG A 7 -10.14 10.33 15.42
N ASP A 8 -9.12 10.79 16.14
CA ASP A 8 -8.48 12.07 15.84
C ASP A 8 -7.83 11.99 14.44
N PRO A 9 -8.30 12.79 13.46
CA PRO A 9 -7.77 12.75 12.11
C PRO A 9 -6.28 13.17 12.06
N ARG A 10 -5.78 13.96 13.03
CA ARG A 10 -4.36 14.31 13.12
C ARG A 10 -3.50 13.16 13.60
N ALA A 11 -4.00 12.34 14.53
CA ALA A 11 -3.31 11.14 14.98
C ALA A 11 -3.31 10.06 13.90
N ALA A 12 -4.39 9.94 13.12
CA ALA A 12 -4.45 9.06 11.96
C ALA A 12 -3.50 9.54 10.84
N ALA A 13 -3.49 10.83 10.52
CA ALA A 13 -2.58 11.41 9.53
C ALA A 13 -1.11 11.31 9.95
N ALA A 14 -0.78 11.55 11.23
CA ALA A 14 0.57 11.38 11.75
C ALA A 14 1.03 9.92 11.70
N GLN A 15 0.13 8.97 11.95
CA GLN A 15 0.41 7.54 11.82
C GLN A 15 0.61 7.09 10.37
N LEU A 16 0.12 7.88 9.41
CA LEU A 16 0.33 7.69 7.98
C LEU A 16 1.54 8.48 7.43
N ALA A 17 2.06 9.46 8.17
CA ALA A 17 3.22 10.26 7.81
C ALA A 17 4.50 9.44 8.04
N GLY A 18 5.11 9.00 6.94
CA GLY A 18 6.39 8.30 6.89
C GLY A 18 6.77 8.06 5.43
N ALA A 19 7.83 7.30 5.19
CA ALA A 19 8.27 6.94 3.84
C ALA A 19 8.17 5.43 3.64
N VAL A 20 8.10 5.01 2.37
CA VAL A 20 8.33 3.61 1.99
C VAL A 20 9.69 3.48 1.32
N SER A 21 10.44 2.46 1.70
CA SER A 21 11.75 2.13 1.16
C SER A 21 11.89 0.62 1.02
N PHE A 22 12.91 0.18 0.30
CA PHE A 22 13.22 -1.24 0.17
C PHE A 22 14.72 -1.45 -0.01
N ASP A 23 15.16 -2.65 0.34
CA ASP A 23 16.47 -3.20 0.04
C ASP A 23 16.30 -4.57 -0.64
N ASP A 24 17.40 -5.32 -0.81
CA ASP A 24 17.36 -6.64 -1.44
C ASP A 24 16.58 -7.70 -0.63
N GLN A 25 16.29 -7.45 0.65
CA GLN A 25 15.65 -8.40 1.55
C GLN A 25 14.17 -8.08 1.82
N ARG A 26 13.82 -6.79 1.96
CA ARG A 26 12.50 -6.39 2.44
C ARG A 26 12.05 -5.03 1.90
N ILE A 27 10.74 -4.84 1.96
CA ILE A 27 10.07 -3.54 1.85
C ILE A 27 9.79 -3.06 3.27
N THR A 28 10.05 -1.78 3.56
CA THR A 28 9.82 -1.15 4.86
C THR A 28 8.98 0.11 4.68
N ARG A 29 7.92 0.23 5.47
CA ARG A 29 7.14 1.45 5.60
C ARG A 29 7.37 2.04 6.99
N GLU A 30 7.86 3.27 7.03
CA GLU A 30 7.93 4.05 8.25
C GLU A 30 6.56 4.66 8.56
N LEU A 31 6.22 4.70 9.84
CA LEU A 31 5.00 5.27 10.39
C LEU A 31 5.39 6.36 11.39
N GLY A 32 4.47 7.29 11.66
CA GLY A 32 4.70 8.31 12.69
C GLY A 32 5.00 7.72 14.07
N GLY A 33 5.88 8.41 14.80
CA GLY A 33 6.27 8.03 16.15
C GLY A 33 7.34 6.94 16.22
N GLY A 34 8.17 6.81 15.18
CA GLY A 34 9.31 5.87 15.16
C GLY A 34 8.92 4.41 14.97
N ARG A 35 7.69 4.16 14.52
CA ARG A 35 7.19 2.82 14.21
C ARG A 35 7.50 2.49 12.76
N SER A 36 7.66 1.21 12.45
CA SER A 36 7.75 0.74 11.07
C SER A 36 7.06 -0.61 10.91
N GLU A 37 6.67 -0.89 9.68
CA GLU A 37 6.15 -2.18 9.22
C GLU A 37 7.05 -2.66 8.09
N SER A 38 7.30 -3.97 8.00
CA SER A 38 8.16 -4.51 6.94
C SER A 38 7.69 -5.89 6.49
N ILE A 39 7.93 -6.20 5.22
CA ILE A 39 7.62 -7.48 4.59
C ILE A 39 8.84 -7.93 3.80
N ARG A 40 9.25 -9.19 3.96
CA ARG A 40 10.36 -9.72 3.17
C ARG A 40 9.88 -10.01 1.76
N TRP A 41 10.73 -9.80 0.77
CA TRP A 41 10.41 -10.13 -0.63
C TRP A 41 10.02 -11.61 -0.80
N VAL A 42 10.71 -12.49 -0.09
CA VAL A 42 10.42 -13.95 -0.10
C VAL A 42 9.09 -14.33 0.53
N GLU A 43 8.49 -13.43 1.33
CA GLU A 43 7.19 -13.64 1.94
C GLU A 43 6.07 -12.96 1.12
N LEU A 44 6.40 -12.02 0.23
CA LEU A 44 5.43 -11.27 -0.57
C LEU A 44 4.70 -12.24 -1.50
N SER A 45 3.39 -12.35 -1.29
CA SER A 45 2.53 -13.26 -2.03
C SER A 45 1.53 -12.54 -2.92
N GLU A 46 1.22 -11.27 -2.64
CA GLU A 46 0.21 -10.52 -3.39
C GLU A 46 0.43 -9.01 -3.30
N VAL A 47 0.17 -8.32 -4.41
CA VAL A 47 0.15 -6.86 -4.52
C VAL A 47 -1.20 -6.44 -5.11
N ARG A 48 -1.90 -5.55 -4.41
CA ARG A 48 -3.12 -4.90 -4.91
C ARG A 48 -3.04 -3.39 -4.82
N LEU A 49 -3.86 -2.75 -5.65
CA LEU A 49 -4.31 -1.40 -5.43
C LEU A 49 -5.76 -1.41 -4.96
N VAL A 50 -6.04 -0.64 -3.92
CA VAL A 50 -7.40 -0.38 -3.44
C VAL A 50 -7.70 1.09 -3.67
N THR A 51 -8.77 1.36 -4.40
CA THR A 51 -9.26 2.72 -4.64
C THR A 51 -10.45 3.01 -3.75
N THR A 52 -10.65 4.28 -3.42
CA THR A 52 -11.83 4.75 -2.66
C THR A 52 -12.53 5.91 -3.36
N ASP A 53 -13.76 6.21 -2.99
CA ASP A 53 -14.48 7.41 -3.43
C ASP A 53 -14.20 8.65 -2.56
N GLY A 54 -13.12 8.63 -1.78
CA GLY A 54 -12.74 9.67 -0.82
C GLY A 54 -11.97 10.86 -1.40
N GLY A 55 -11.53 10.79 -2.65
CA GLY A 55 -10.86 11.87 -3.36
C GLY A 55 -11.77 13.09 -3.58
N PRO A 56 -11.20 14.27 -3.88
CA PRO A 56 -9.78 14.57 -4.08
C PRO A 56 -9.04 15.06 -2.81
N PHE A 57 -9.72 15.11 -1.66
CA PHE A 57 -9.18 15.72 -0.43
C PHE A 57 -8.41 14.71 0.45
N ALA A 58 -8.52 13.43 0.16
CA ALA A 58 -7.78 12.34 0.78
C ALA A 58 -7.16 11.49 -0.33
N ASP A 59 -6.01 10.87 -0.03
CA ASP A 59 -5.43 9.85 -0.90
C ASP A 59 -6.46 8.72 -1.08
N ASP A 60 -6.90 8.55 -2.31
CA ASP A 60 -7.93 7.61 -2.70
C ASP A 60 -7.36 6.34 -3.31
N VAL A 61 -6.03 6.19 -3.35
CA VAL A 61 -5.36 5.00 -3.88
C VAL A 61 -4.37 4.46 -2.85
N VAL A 62 -4.50 3.19 -2.48
CA VAL A 62 -3.63 2.54 -1.49
C VAL A 62 -3.05 1.25 -2.05
N TRP A 63 -1.73 1.12 -2.01
CA TRP A 63 -1.03 -0.14 -2.24
C TRP A 63 -1.19 -1.07 -1.05
N VAL A 64 -1.59 -2.30 -1.32
CA VAL A 64 -1.73 -3.38 -0.35
C VAL A 64 -0.73 -4.46 -0.70
N LEU A 65 0.30 -4.60 0.14
CA LEU A 65 1.35 -5.61 0.02
C LEU A 65 1.06 -6.71 1.03
N VAL A 66 0.82 -7.94 0.58
CA VAL A 66 0.46 -9.07 1.45
C VAL A 66 1.54 -10.12 1.41
N GLY A 67 1.89 -10.66 2.58
CA GLY A 67 2.82 -11.78 2.67
C GLY A 67 3.01 -12.31 4.07
N GLY A 68 3.28 -13.62 4.17
CA GLY A 68 3.25 -14.34 5.44
C GLY A 68 1.89 -14.19 6.14
N ASP A 69 1.91 -13.70 7.37
CA ASP A 69 0.73 -13.45 8.22
C ASP A 69 0.30 -11.98 8.29
N ARG A 70 0.89 -11.11 7.44
CA ARG A 70 0.74 -9.65 7.53
C ARG A 70 0.49 -8.99 6.17
N GLY A 71 -0.01 -7.76 6.25
CA GLY A 71 -0.12 -6.86 5.10
C GLY A 71 0.37 -5.47 5.47
N ILE A 72 0.99 -4.79 4.51
CA ILE A 72 1.38 -3.38 4.61
C ILE A 72 0.49 -2.57 3.69
N LEU A 73 -0.06 -1.48 4.24
CA LEU A 73 -0.81 -0.49 3.48
C LEU A 73 0.11 0.70 3.22
N VAL A 74 0.32 1.04 1.95
CA VAL A 74 1.13 2.18 1.51
C VAL A 74 0.23 3.11 0.69
N PRO A 75 -0.25 4.23 1.28
CA PRO A 75 -0.93 5.27 0.52
C PRO A 75 -0.08 5.72 -0.69
N SER A 76 -0.69 5.98 -1.83
CA SER A 76 0.02 6.32 -3.07
C SER A 76 0.86 7.58 -2.95
N GLU A 77 0.42 8.53 -2.13
CA GLU A 77 1.13 9.77 -1.85
C GLU A 77 2.27 9.60 -0.83
N THR A 78 2.53 8.37 -0.36
CA THR A 78 3.67 8.09 0.53
C THR A 78 4.99 8.34 -0.21
N PRO A 79 5.93 9.13 0.36
CA PRO A 79 7.27 9.27 -0.20
C PRO A 79 7.93 7.92 -0.46
N GLY A 80 8.46 7.73 -1.67
CA GLY A 80 9.11 6.48 -2.10
C GLY A 80 8.22 5.51 -2.89
N THR A 81 6.91 5.77 -2.99
CA THR A 81 5.98 4.89 -3.73
C THR A 81 6.34 4.73 -5.21
N GLY A 82 6.88 5.78 -5.86
CA GLY A 82 7.34 5.69 -7.25
C GLY A 82 8.46 4.66 -7.44
N ALA A 83 9.50 4.71 -6.59
CA ALA A 83 10.59 3.73 -6.63
C ALA A 83 10.11 2.33 -6.26
N LEU A 84 9.15 2.22 -5.33
CA LEU A 84 8.53 0.95 -5.00
C LEU A 84 7.78 0.36 -6.21
N LEU A 85 7.00 1.17 -6.94
CA LEU A 85 6.31 0.74 -8.15
C LEU A 85 7.29 0.20 -9.20
N GLU A 86 8.36 0.95 -9.49
CA GLU A 86 9.39 0.51 -10.44
C GLU A 86 9.94 -0.86 -10.06
N ARG A 87 10.26 -1.08 -8.78
CA ARG A 87 10.73 -2.37 -8.29
C ARG A 87 9.68 -3.48 -8.37
N LEU A 88 8.41 -3.18 -8.10
CA LEU A 88 7.32 -4.15 -8.20
C LEU A 88 7.05 -4.57 -9.65
N GLN A 89 7.22 -3.67 -10.61
CA GLN A 89 7.08 -3.96 -12.04
C GLN A 89 8.13 -4.95 -12.57
N GLU A 90 9.24 -5.14 -11.84
CA GLU A 90 10.25 -6.15 -12.15
C GLU A 90 9.83 -7.57 -11.73
N LEU A 91 8.75 -7.72 -10.96
CA LEU A 91 8.23 -9.03 -10.59
C LEU A 91 7.67 -9.75 -11.83
N PRO A 92 8.04 -11.03 -12.06
CA PRO A 92 7.49 -11.80 -13.16
C PRO A 92 5.96 -11.86 -13.09
N GLY A 93 5.30 -11.51 -14.19
CA GLY A 93 3.84 -11.50 -14.28
C GLY A 93 3.15 -10.29 -13.64
N PHE A 94 3.88 -9.23 -13.27
CA PHE A 94 3.26 -8.00 -12.78
C PHE A 94 2.38 -7.34 -13.85
N ASP A 95 1.13 -7.03 -13.47
CA ASP A 95 0.14 -6.39 -14.32
C ASP A 95 0.18 -4.86 -14.14
N SER A 96 0.91 -4.19 -15.03
CA SER A 96 0.93 -2.72 -15.08
C SER A 96 -0.39 -2.12 -15.60
N MET A 97 -1.20 -2.89 -16.34
CA MET A 97 -2.52 -2.41 -16.79
C MET A 97 -3.48 -2.28 -15.61
N ALA A 98 -3.45 -3.23 -14.66
CA ALA A 98 -4.21 -3.13 -13.43
C ALA A 98 -3.88 -1.85 -12.63
N VAL A 99 -2.62 -1.39 -12.67
CA VAL A 99 -2.21 -0.11 -12.07
C VAL A 99 -2.84 1.07 -12.79
N ILE A 100 -2.78 1.10 -14.12
CA ILE A 100 -3.38 2.17 -14.94
C ILE A 100 -4.90 2.23 -14.72
N GLU A 101 -5.58 1.09 -14.67
CA GLU A 101 -7.00 1.01 -14.40
C GLU A 101 -7.36 1.53 -13.00
N ALA A 102 -6.55 1.17 -11.99
CA ALA A 102 -6.74 1.67 -10.64
C ALA A 102 -6.61 3.20 -10.55
N MET A 103 -5.60 3.78 -11.20
CA MET A 103 -5.37 5.24 -11.21
C MET A 103 -6.48 6.02 -11.91
N GLY A 104 -7.26 5.37 -12.79
CA GLY A 104 -8.46 5.94 -13.42
C GLY A 104 -9.76 5.70 -12.66
N SER A 105 -9.72 4.98 -11.54
CA SER A 105 -10.93 4.63 -10.77
C SER A 105 -11.36 5.77 -9.86
N ILE A 106 -12.68 6.03 -9.83
CA ILE A 106 -13.31 7.03 -8.95
C ILE A 106 -14.28 6.38 -7.94
N THR A 107 -14.20 5.05 -7.81
CA THR A 107 -15.09 4.26 -6.96
C THR A 107 -14.30 3.35 -6.02
N ASN A 108 -14.97 2.85 -5.00
CA ASN A 108 -14.44 1.80 -4.14
C ASN A 108 -14.21 0.52 -4.95
N ASN A 109 -12.95 0.16 -5.19
CA ASN A 109 -12.58 -1.02 -5.98
C ASN A 109 -11.23 -1.61 -5.55
N SER A 110 -10.92 -2.81 -6.02
CA SER A 110 -9.63 -3.47 -5.79
C SER A 110 -9.09 -4.09 -7.08
N PHE A 111 -7.82 -3.84 -7.37
CA PHE A 111 -7.14 -4.29 -8.57
C PHE A 111 -5.97 -5.20 -8.16
N LEU A 112 -5.94 -6.43 -8.67
CA LEU A 112 -4.83 -7.34 -8.44
C LEU A 112 -3.70 -7.01 -9.42
N CYS A 113 -2.58 -6.51 -8.91
CA CYS A 113 -1.43 -6.14 -9.73
C CYS A 113 -0.44 -7.29 -9.85
N TRP A 114 -0.33 -8.13 -8.82
CA TRP A 114 0.56 -9.28 -8.84
C TRP A 114 0.19 -10.31 -7.79
N ARG A 115 0.51 -11.57 -8.08
CA ARG A 115 0.46 -12.67 -7.11
C ARG A 115 1.65 -13.59 -7.37
N SER A 116 2.27 -14.09 -6.31
CA SER A 116 3.28 -15.14 -6.43
C SER A 116 2.63 -16.41 -6.98
N ASP A 117 3.29 -17.08 -7.92
CA ASP A 117 2.85 -18.42 -8.30
C ASP A 117 2.86 -19.32 -7.06
N PRO A 118 1.82 -20.14 -6.85
CA PRO A 118 1.87 -21.16 -5.82
C PRO A 118 3.00 -22.12 -6.18
N ALA A 119 4.00 -22.21 -5.30
CA ALA A 119 5.08 -23.20 -5.38
C ALA A 119 4.53 -24.63 -5.30
#